data_AF-A0A250FVW3-F1
#
_entry.id   AF-A0A250FVW3-F1
#
_cell.length_a   1.000
_cell.length_b   1.000
_cell.length_c   1.000
_cell.angle_alpha   90.00
_cell.angle_beta   90.00
_cell.angle_gamma   90.00
#
_symmetry.space_group_name_H-M   'P 1'
#
loop_
_entity.id
_entity.type
_entity.pdbx_description
1 polymer ?
#
loop_
_entity_poly.entity_id
_entity_poly.type
_entity_poly.pdbx_seq_one_letter_code
_entity_poly.pdbx_strand_id
1 'polypeptide(L)'
;MKPIQNMTQQEFIDFCIDKKLNGTSYRSFHDIFENYQIEEQTRKIVLEKLSEIDKSEKKILLEVEKAAYRRLGIKRILIGVAILLFGAFLLFRSMEAGVIFILNLLVILAGISFIFTGMLNILTGIVKKY
;
A
#
# COMPACT_ATOMS: atom_id res chain seq x y z
N MET A 1 25.88 -18.28 19.31
CA MET A 1 24.81 -17.54 20.04
C MET A 1 24.94 -17.87 21.52
N LYS A 2 24.84 -16.89 22.42
CA LYS A 2 24.76 -17.15 23.87
C LYS A 2 23.42 -17.83 24.19
N PRO A 3 23.35 -18.75 25.17
CA PRO A 3 22.06 -19.29 25.62
C PRO A 3 21.20 -18.16 26.21
N ILE A 4 19.89 -18.17 25.92
CA ILE A 4 18.92 -17.13 26.31
C ILE A 4 18.93 -16.90 27.84
N GLN A 5 19.21 -17.94 28.62
CA GLN A 5 19.33 -17.89 30.08
C GLN A 5 20.47 -17.01 30.60
N ASN A 6 21.49 -16.71 29.78
CA ASN A 6 22.64 -15.89 30.14
C ASN A 6 22.61 -14.49 29.49
N MET A 7 21.46 -14.10 28.95
CA MET A 7 21.26 -12.76 28.37
C MET A 7 20.74 -11.81 29.44
N THR A 8 21.20 -10.56 29.38
CA THR A 8 20.58 -9.46 30.12
C THR A 8 19.17 -9.17 29.56
N GLN A 9 18.35 -8.50 30.37
CA GLN A 9 16.99 -8.11 29.97
C GLN A 9 16.97 -7.32 28.64
N GLN A 10 17.92 -6.40 28.46
CA GLN A 10 18.04 -5.60 27.25
C GLN A 10 18.45 -6.44 26.03
N GLU A 11 19.44 -7.34 26.17
CA GLU A 11 19.84 -8.26 25.10
C GLU A 11 18.69 -9.18 24.66
N PHE A 12 17.84 -9.62 25.62
CA PHE A 12 16.67 -10.42 25.31
C PHE A 12 15.60 -9.64 24.55
N ILE A 13 15.35 -8.38 24.93
CA ILE A 13 14.43 -7.49 24.22
C ILE A 13 14.92 -7.29 22.78
N ASP A 14 16.20 -6.99 22.59
CA ASP A 14 16.79 -6.75 21.27
C ASP A 14 16.75 -8.01 20.40
N PHE A 15 16.98 -9.20 21.00
CA PHE A 15 16.78 -10.49 20.34
C PHE A 15 15.33 -10.69 19.87
N CYS A 16 14.34 -10.32 20.69
CA CYS A 16 12.93 -10.47 20.33
C CYS A 16 12.54 -9.52 19.19
N ILE A 17 13.05 -8.29 19.21
CA ILE A 17 12.85 -7.31 18.14
C ILE A 17 13.45 -7.82 16.82
N ASP A 18 14.69 -8.29 16.84
CA ASP A 18 15.36 -8.86 15.66
C ASP A 18 14.57 -10.05 15.09
N LYS A 19 14.11 -10.97 15.96
CA LYS A 19 13.28 -12.10 15.54
C LYS A 19 11.97 -11.66 14.90
N LYS A 20 11.35 -10.59 15.41
CA LYS A 20 10.11 -10.05 14.87
C LYS A 20 10.32 -9.43 13.49
N LEU A 21 11.36 -8.62 13.32
CA LEU A 21 11.75 -8.03 12.04
C LEU A 21 12.08 -9.10 10.99
N ASN A 22 12.59 -10.27 11.43
CA ASN A 22 12.84 -11.43 10.59
C ASN A 22 11.61 -12.34 10.38
N GLY A 23 10.40 -11.91 10.75
CA GLY A 23 9.14 -12.58 10.44
C GLY A 23 8.62 -13.58 11.47
N THR A 24 9.15 -13.58 12.70
CA THR A 24 8.66 -14.45 13.77
C THR A 24 7.28 -14.02 14.26
N SER A 25 6.36 -14.98 14.40
CA SER A 25 4.98 -14.70 14.83
C SER A 25 4.87 -14.45 16.33
N TYR A 26 3.83 -13.74 16.76
CA TYR A 26 3.51 -13.54 18.19
C TYR A 26 3.33 -14.84 18.97
N ARG A 27 2.78 -15.88 18.32
CA ARG A 27 2.60 -17.19 18.94
C ARG A 27 3.94 -17.81 19.33
N SER A 28 4.94 -17.67 18.47
CA SER A 28 6.28 -18.16 18.72
C SER A 28 6.97 -17.43 19.89
N PHE A 29 6.63 -16.17 20.15
CA PHE A 29 7.12 -15.44 21.33
C PHE A 29 6.48 -15.95 22.62
N HIS A 30 5.19 -16.32 22.60
CA HIS A 30 4.56 -16.97 23.77
C HIS A 30 5.28 -18.26 24.17
N ASP A 31 5.61 -19.11 23.19
CA ASP A 31 6.36 -20.34 23.44
C ASP A 31 7.75 -20.04 24.03
N ILE A 32 8.42 -18.98 23.58
CA ILE A 32 9.70 -18.54 24.14
C ILE A 32 9.52 -18.07 25.59
N PHE A 33 8.49 -17.27 25.89
CA PHE A 33 8.29 -16.77 27.24
C PHE A 33 7.94 -17.87 28.25
N GLU A 34 7.22 -18.91 27.81
CA GLU A 34 6.89 -20.07 28.64
C GLU A 34 8.09 -21.00 28.85
N ASN A 35 8.81 -21.34 27.78
CA ASN A 35 9.95 -22.26 27.84
C ASN A 35 11.13 -21.71 28.66
N TYR A 36 11.35 -20.40 28.62
CA TYR A 36 12.49 -19.76 29.30
C TYR A 36 12.12 -19.09 30.64
N GLN A 37 10.88 -19.25 31.11
CA GLN A 37 10.38 -18.67 32.38
C GLN A 37 10.72 -17.18 32.54
N ILE A 38 10.53 -16.41 31.47
CA ILE A 38 10.87 -14.98 31.46
C ILE A 38 9.95 -14.21 32.41
N GLU A 39 10.53 -13.31 33.19
CA GLU A 39 9.80 -12.43 34.10
C GLU A 39 8.67 -11.66 33.42
N GLU A 40 7.57 -11.50 34.14
CA GLU A 40 6.35 -10.88 33.62
C GLU A 40 6.55 -9.42 33.19
N GLN A 41 7.40 -8.66 33.90
CA GLN A 41 7.76 -7.29 33.53
C GLN A 41 8.48 -7.24 32.17
N THR A 42 9.46 -8.12 31.96
CA THR A 42 10.21 -8.22 30.70
C THR A 42 9.30 -8.63 29.56
N ARG A 43 8.39 -9.60 29.80
CA ARG A 43 7.38 -10.02 28.82
C ARG A 43 6.50 -8.86 28.38
N LYS A 44 6.03 -8.05 29.31
CA LYS A 44 5.19 -6.88 29.02
C LYS A 44 5.90 -5.86 28.14
N ILE A 45 7.15 -5.54 28.45
CA ILE A 45 7.98 -4.61 27.67
C ILE A 45 8.19 -5.12 26.25
N VAL A 46 8.50 -6.42 26.08
CA VAL A 46 8.67 -7.02 24.75
C VAL A 46 7.37 -6.94 23.96
N LEU A 47 6.24 -7.36 24.54
CA LEU A 47 4.94 -7.33 23.86
C LEU A 47 4.52 -5.92 23.43
N GLU A 48 4.79 -4.91 24.27
CA GLU A 48 4.55 -3.50 23.95
C GLU A 48 5.39 -3.05 22.76
N LYS A 49 6.70 -3.30 22.76
CA LYS A 49 7.58 -2.95 21.63
C LYS A 49 7.19 -3.68 20.35
N LEU A 50 6.85 -4.96 20.43
CA LEU A 50 6.37 -5.73 19.27
C LEU A 50 5.07 -5.10 18.71
N SER A 51 4.20 -4.59 19.57
CA SER A 51 2.93 -3.96 19.16
C SER A 51 3.17 -2.63 18.46
N GLU A 52 4.17 -1.86 18.91
CA GLU A 52 4.62 -0.64 18.24
C GLU A 52 5.18 -0.92 16.84
N ILE A 53 5.99 -1.98 16.70
CA ILE A 53 6.51 -2.44 15.41
C ILE A 53 5.36 -2.78 14.47
N ASP A 54 4.38 -3.59 14.89
CA ASP A 54 3.21 -3.94 14.08
C ASP A 54 2.41 -2.70 13.65
N LYS A 55 2.22 -1.73 14.55
CA LYS A 55 1.55 -0.46 14.21
C LYS A 55 2.34 0.31 13.16
N SER A 56 3.66 0.33 13.26
CA SER A 56 4.53 1.03 12.30
C SER A 56 4.55 0.33 10.94
N GLU A 57 4.65 -1.00 10.88
CA GLU A 57 4.59 -1.79 9.66
C GLU A 57 3.24 -1.64 8.96
N LYS A 58 2.15 -1.66 9.72
CA LYS A 58 0.80 -1.43 9.18
C LYS A 58 0.67 -0.04 8.58
N LYS A 59 1.26 1.00 9.19
CA LYS A 59 1.30 2.36 8.63
C LYS A 59 2.06 2.40 7.31
N ILE A 60 3.23 1.77 7.26
CA ILE A 60 4.06 1.71 6.04
C ILE A 60 3.31 0.99 4.92
N LEU A 61 2.71 -0.17 5.21
CA LEU A 61 1.94 -0.94 4.23
C LEU A 61 0.74 -0.14 3.69
N LEU A 62 0.03 0.58 4.58
CA LEU A 62 -1.03 1.50 4.18
C LEU A 62 -0.50 2.64 3.28
N GLU A 63 0.64 3.24 3.59
CA GLU A 63 1.24 4.28 2.73
C GLU A 63 1.67 3.76 1.37
N VAL A 64 2.24 2.55 1.32
CA VAL A 64 2.61 1.87 0.07
C VAL A 64 1.36 1.58 -0.78
N GLU A 65 0.28 1.06 -0.18
CA GLU A 65 -1.00 0.88 -0.87
C GLU A 65 -1.52 2.21 -1.42
N LYS A 66 -1.54 3.27 -0.61
CA LYS A 66 -2.00 4.61 -1.04
C LYS A 66 -1.20 5.13 -2.23
N ALA A 67 0.12 4.97 -2.19
CA ALA A 67 1.01 5.35 -3.29
C ALA A 67 0.73 4.53 -4.55
N ALA A 68 0.43 3.23 -4.42
CA ALA A 68 0.06 2.37 -5.54
C ALA A 68 -1.26 2.83 -6.20
N TYR A 69 -2.31 3.10 -5.43
CA TYR A 69 -3.58 3.62 -5.96
C TYR A 69 -3.40 4.98 -6.66
N ARG A 70 -2.60 5.89 -6.06
CA ARG A 70 -2.29 7.19 -6.66
C ARG A 70 -1.57 7.03 -8.00
N ARG A 71 -0.55 6.17 -8.09
CA ARG A 71 0.17 5.88 -9.34
C ARG A 71 -0.74 5.28 -10.41
N LEU A 72 -1.59 4.32 -10.04
CA LEU A 72 -2.56 3.71 -10.95
C LEU A 72 -3.59 4.74 -11.46
N GLY A 73 -4.08 5.60 -10.58
CA GLY A 73 -4.99 6.69 -10.94
C GLY A 73 -4.36 7.67 -11.93
N ILE A 74 -3.14 8.14 -11.67
CA ILE A 74 -2.40 9.03 -12.58
C ILE A 74 -2.20 8.38 -13.96
N LYS A 75 -1.80 7.09 -14.01
CA LYS A 75 -1.65 6.37 -15.28
C LYS A 75 -2.95 6.34 -16.09
N ARG A 76 -4.09 6.09 -15.45
CA ARG A 76 -5.40 6.09 -16.12
C ARG A 76 -5.79 7.46 -16.64
N ILE A 77 -5.50 8.53 -15.89
CA ILE A 77 -5.73 9.91 -16.35
C ILE A 77 -4.87 10.20 -17.59
N LEU A 78 -3.59 9.86 -17.58
CA LEU A 78 -2.71 10.06 -18.74
C LEU A 78 -3.22 9.34 -19.99
N ILE A 79 -3.67 8.10 -19.84
CA ILE A 79 -4.28 7.32 -20.94
C ILE A 79 -5.55 8.03 -21.44
N GLY A 80 -6.44 8.44 -20.54
CA GLY A 80 -7.67 9.13 -20.92
C GLY A 80 -7.41 10.47 -21.63
N VAL A 81 -6.41 11.24 -21.19
CA VAL A 81 -5.97 12.48 -21.85
C VAL A 81 -5.43 12.18 -23.25
N ALA A 82 -4.62 11.14 -23.42
CA ALA A 82 -4.11 10.75 -24.74
C ALA A 82 -5.25 10.35 -25.70
N ILE A 83 -6.25 9.61 -25.20
CA ILE A 83 -7.45 9.26 -25.98
C ILE A 83 -8.24 10.51 -26.38
N LEU A 84 -8.38 11.49 -25.48
CA LEU A 84 -9.07 12.75 -25.79
C LEU A 84 -8.34 13.57 -26.85
N LEU A 85 -7.01 13.69 -26.75
CA LEU A 85 -6.20 14.37 -27.75
C LEU A 85 -6.31 13.69 -29.12
N PHE A 86 -6.30 12.36 -29.13
CA PHE A 86 -6.51 11.57 -30.34
C PHE A 86 -7.92 11.76 -30.92
N GLY A 87 -8.95 11.71 -30.09
CA GLY A 87 -10.34 11.97 -30.50
C GLY A 87 -10.54 13.37 -31.06
N ALA A 88 -9.94 14.40 -30.44
CA ALA A 88 -9.97 15.77 -30.94
C ALA A 88 -9.25 15.91 -32.29
N PHE A 89 -8.10 15.26 -32.45
CA PHE A 89 -7.39 15.21 -33.73
C PHE A 89 -8.21 14.54 -34.84
N LEU A 90 -8.88 13.42 -34.53
CA LEU A 90 -9.77 12.74 -35.47
C LEU A 90 -10.99 13.58 -35.84
N LEU A 91 -11.59 14.30 -34.89
CA LEU A 91 -12.69 15.23 -35.19
C LEU A 91 -12.25 16.29 -36.19
N PHE A 92 -11.09 16.91 -35.96
CA PHE A 92 -10.54 17.93 -36.84
C PHE A 92 -10.34 17.42 -38.28
N ARG A 93 -9.76 16.21 -38.44
CA ARG A 93 -9.61 15.54 -39.75
C ARG A 93 -10.94 15.13 -40.39
N SER A 94 -11.93 14.71 -39.58
CA SER A 94 -13.22 14.22 -40.09
C SER A 94 -14.16 15.33 -40.55
N MET A 95 -13.99 16.57 -40.07
CA MET A 95 -14.72 17.73 -40.58
C MET A 95 -14.46 17.99 -42.07
N GLU A 96 -13.30 17.57 -42.58
CA GLU A 96 -12.98 17.62 -44.02
C GLU A 96 -13.62 16.46 -44.82
N ALA A 97 -14.05 15.37 -44.17
CA ALA A 97 -14.45 14.10 -44.80
C ALA A 97 -15.94 13.72 -44.63
N GLY A 98 -16.75 14.50 -43.89
CA GLY A 98 -18.22 14.41 -43.87
C GLY A 98 -18.84 13.16 -43.19
N VAL A 99 -18.04 12.20 -42.74
CA VAL A 99 -18.50 10.98 -42.05
C VAL A 99 -17.56 10.73 -40.86
N ILE A 100 -18.08 10.12 -39.78
CA ILE A 100 -17.38 9.66 -38.54
C ILE A 100 -17.62 10.51 -37.26
N PHE A 101 -18.70 11.31 -37.17
CA PHE A 101 -19.01 12.03 -35.92
C PHE A 101 -19.29 11.11 -34.71
N ILE A 102 -20.08 10.04 -34.89
CA ILE A 102 -20.49 9.13 -33.81
C ILE A 102 -19.32 8.32 -33.26
N LEU A 103 -18.45 7.80 -34.13
CA LEU A 103 -17.28 7.03 -33.72
C LEU A 103 -16.30 7.91 -32.92
N ASN A 104 -16.10 9.15 -33.36
CA ASN A 104 -15.23 10.11 -32.67
C ASN A 104 -15.82 10.54 -31.31
N LEU A 105 -17.15 10.66 -31.21
CA LEU A 105 -17.84 10.89 -29.94
C LEU A 105 -17.61 9.73 -28.96
N LEU A 106 -17.64 8.47 -29.42
CA LEU A 106 -17.34 7.30 -28.59
C LEU A 106 -15.90 7.32 -28.08
N VAL A 107 -14.93 7.71 -28.92
CA VAL A 107 -13.53 7.87 -28.51
C VAL A 107 -13.40 8.92 -27.40
N ILE A 108 -14.09 10.06 -27.54
CA ILE A 108 -14.08 11.12 -26.52
C ILE A 108 -14.71 10.62 -25.21
N LEU A 109 -15.86 9.96 -25.27
CA LEU A 109 -16.52 9.39 -24.09
C LEU A 109 -15.65 8.34 -23.39
N ALA A 110 -14.92 7.50 -24.15
CA ALA A 110 -13.95 6.57 -23.60
C ALA A 110 -12.81 7.29 -22.87
N GLY A 111 -12.27 8.37 -23.45
CA GLY A 111 -11.24 9.21 -22.83
C GLY A 111 -11.71 9.81 -21.50
N ILE A 112 -12.93 10.35 -21.45
CA ILE A 112 -13.55 10.89 -20.23
C ILE A 112 -13.72 9.79 -19.18
N SER A 113 -14.20 8.61 -19.57
CA SER A 113 -14.38 7.47 -18.67
C SER A 113 -13.06 7.03 -18.01
N PHE A 114 -11.96 7.01 -18.78
CA PHE A 114 -10.63 6.69 -18.26
C PHE A 114 -10.13 7.74 -17.24
N ILE A 115 -10.36 9.03 -17.51
CA ILE A 115 -10.01 10.11 -16.58
C ILE A 115 -10.84 9.99 -15.30
N PHE A 116 -12.15 9.80 -15.42
CA PHE A 116 -13.05 9.67 -14.28
C PHE A 116 -12.67 8.48 -13.39
N THR A 117 -12.40 7.32 -13.98
CA THR A 117 -11.95 6.15 -13.23
C THR A 117 -10.56 6.36 -12.60
N GLY A 118 -9.69 7.11 -13.28
CA GLY A 118 -8.40 7.52 -12.73
C GLY A 118 -8.54 8.42 -11.51
N MET A 119 -9.47 9.39 -11.53
CA MET A 119 -9.78 10.22 -10.37
C MET A 119 -10.37 9.41 -9.22
N LEU A 120 -11.29 8.49 -9.51
CA LEU A 120 -11.85 7.59 -8.50
C LEU A 120 -10.74 6.79 -7.81
N ASN A 121 -9.77 6.24 -8.55
CA ASN A 121 -8.65 5.50 -7.95
C ASN A 121 -7.79 6.39 -7.03
N ILE A 122 -7.57 7.67 -7.37
CA ILE A 122 -6.87 8.61 -6.51
C ILE A 122 -7.68 8.87 -5.24
N LEU A 123 -8.99 9.09 -5.38
CA LEU A 123 -9.93 9.25 -4.25
C LEU A 123 -9.96 8.01 -3.37
N THR A 124 -10.01 6.79 -3.91
CA THR A 124 -9.97 5.55 -3.13
C THR A 124 -8.66 5.43 -2.35
N GLY A 125 -7.53 5.82 -2.95
CA GLY A 125 -6.25 5.92 -2.23
C GLY A 125 -6.27 6.94 -1.10
N ILE A 126 -7.06 8.01 -1.20
CA ILE A 126 -7.22 9.00 -0.12
C ILE A 126 -8.24 8.55 0.94
N VAL A 127 -9.30 7.85 0.54
CA VAL A 127 -10.44 7.47 1.39
C VAL A 127 -10.18 6.20 2.19
N LYS A 128 -9.31 5.28 1.74
CA LYS A 128 -8.75 4.16 2.54
C LYS A 128 -8.00 4.59 3.82
N LYS A 129 -8.11 5.87 4.20
CA LYS A 129 -7.59 6.50 5.41
C LYS A 129 -8.45 6.24 6.66
N TYR A 130 -9.63 5.64 6.51
CA TYR A 130 -10.52 5.19 7.59
C TYR A 130 -10.63 3.68 7.65
#